data_AF-A0A2S6CXV6-F1
#
_entry.id   AF-A0A2S6CXV6-F1
#
_cell.length_a   1.000
_cell.length_b   1.000
_cell.length_c   1.000
_cell.angle_alpha   90.00
_cell.angle_beta   90.00
_cell.angle_gamma   90.00
#
_symmetry.space_group_name_H-M   'P 1'
#
loop_
_entity.id
_entity.type
_entity.pdbx_description
1 polymer ?
#
loop_
_entity_poly.entity_id
_entity_poly.type
_entity_poly.pdbx_seq_one_letter_code
_entity_poly.pdbx_strand_id
1 'polypeptide(L)'
;MSEEKNNSQDLIGALIQTLQTDNFKEDEEDEIAPEKESYGEEYTTQLQTACNNFLKKDAFQVGQLVKWKKNLKNRRLPYLNQPAIVVEILDKPAISNEEESGSPYFRENLDIILGILVDDNTFLTFYYDSRRFEAY
;
A
#
# COMPACT_ATOMS: atom_id res chain seq x y z
N MET A 1 50.73 -23.47 30.90
CA MET A 1 49.50 -24.26 31.13
C MET A 1 48.42 -23.27 31.55
N SER A 2 48.02 -22.40 30.63
CA SER A 2 46.87 -22.55 29.71
C SER A 2 45.58 -22.11 30.41
N GLU A 3 45.38 -20.79 30.45
CA GLU A 3 44.13 -20.15 30.83
C GLU A 3 43.11 -20.38 29.70
N GLU A 4 42.27 -21.40 29.86
CA GLU A 4 40.98 -21.47 29.16
C GLU A 4 40.05 -20.43 29.79
N LYS A 5 39.98 -19.24 29.22
CA LYS A 5 38.85 -18.33 29.45
C LYS A 5 38.46 -17.62 28.16
N ASN A 6 37.14 -17.51 28.00
CA ASN A 6 36.40 -16.71 27.02
C ASN A 6 36.25 -17.28 25.59
N ASN A 7 35.44 -18.34 25.45
CA ASN A 7 34.74 -18.64 24.19
C ASN A 7 33.22 -18.32 24.24
N SER A 8 32.73 -17.83 25.39
CA SER A 8 31.28 -17.54 25.57
C SER A 8 30.93 -16.07 25.28
N GLN A 9 31.89 -15.15 25.39
CA GLN A 9 31.67 -13.73 25.09
C GLN A 9 31.66 -13.43 23.58
N ASP A 10 32.36 -14.22 22.76
CA ASP A 10 32.40 -14.03 21.30
C ASP A 10 31.14 -14.53 20.59
N LEU A 11 30.46 -15.56 21.12
CA LEU A 11 29.21 -16.06 20.54
C LEU A 11 28.04 -15.11 20.76
N ILE A 12 28.01 -14.40 21.90
CA ILE A 12 27.00 -13.36 22.16
C ILE A 12 27.26 -12.14 21.27
N GLY A 13 28.53 -11.77 21.06
CA GLY A 13 28.91 -10.69 20.15
C GLY A 13 28.52 -10.99 18.69
N ALA A 14 28.76 -12.21 18.22
CA ALA A 14 28.38 -12.63 16.87
C ALA A 14 26.84 -12.72 16.69
N LEU A 15 26.11 -13.18 17.71
CA LEU A 15 24.64 -13.23 17.68
C LEU A 15 24.01 -11.83 17.64
N ILE A 16 24.56 -10.86 18.38
CA ILE A 16 24.13 -9.45 18.33
C ILE A 16 24.41 -8.84 16.95
N GLN A 17 25.57 -9.13 16.34
CA GLN A 17 25.91 -8.63 15.01
C GLN A 17 24.99 -9.21 13.91
N THR A 18 24.57 -10.48 14.08
CA THR A 18 23.70 -11.17 13.12
C THR A 18 22.24 -10.71 13.26
N LEU A 19 21.78 -10.44 14.50
CA LEU A 19 20.45 -9.88 14.78
C LEU A 19 20.32 -8.41 14.40
N GLN A 20 21.44 -7.69 14.20
CA GLN A 20 21.47 -6.32 13.68
C GLN A 20 21.45 -6.25 12.15
N THR A 21 21.58 -7.37 11.44
CA THR A 21 21.56 -7.41 9.96
C THR A 21 20.24 -7.93 9.38
N ASP A 22 19.35 -8.48 10.20
CA ASP A 22 17.97 -8.79 9.82
C ASP A 22 17.05 -7.56 10.03
N ASN A 23 17.11 -6.65 9.06
CA ASN A 23 16.02 -5.78 8.57
C ASN A 23 14.76 -5.59 9.45
N PHE A 24 14.92 -5.11 10.68
CA PHE A 24 13.95 -4.16 11.22
C PHE A 24 14.31 -2.83 10.59
N LYS A 25 13.56 -2.41 9.58
CA LYS A 25 13.53 -1.00 9.23
C LYS A 25 13.04 -0.30 10.48
N GLU A 26 13.99 0.32 11.19
CA GLU A 26 13.69 1.35 12.17
C GLU A 26 12.68 2.27 11.50
N ASP A 27 11.51 2.37 12.13
CA ASP A 27 10.47 3.32 11.76
C ASP A 27 11.18 4.66 11.57
N GLU A 28 11.16 5.19 10.33
CA GLU A 28 11.58 6.56 10.08
C GLU A 28 10.84 7.40 11.12
N GLU A 29 11.56 8.04 12.04
CA GLU A 29 10.97 8.96 13.01
C GLU A 29 10.09 9.92 12.20
N ASP A 30 8.78 9.79 12.34
CA ASP A 30 7.81 10.65 11.67
C ASP A 30 8.13 12.08 12.12
N GLU A 31 8.89 12.83 11.32
CA GLU A 31 8.95 14.28 11.44
C GLU A 31 7.52 14.77 11.28
N ILE A 32 6.83 15.03 12.40
CA ILE A 32 5.48 15.55 12.41
C ILE A 32 5.54 16.88 11.67
N ALA A 33 5.11 16.86 10.40
CA ALA A 33 5.09 18.04 9.56
C ALA A 33 4.30 19.13 10.31
N PRO A 34 4.81 20.38 10.36
CA PRO A 34 4.17 21.44 11.11
C PRO A 34 2.72 21.62 10.62
N GLU A 35 1.80 21.78 11.56
CA GLU A 35 0.40 22.06 11.25
C GLU A 35 0.32 23.30 10.36
N LYS A 36 -0.32 23.15 9.19
CA LYS A 36 -0.55 24.28 8.28
C LYS A 36 -1.69 25.13 8.82
N GLU A 37 -1.47 26.44 8.93
CA GLU A 37 -2.50 27.40 9.35
C GLU A 37 -3.70 27.45 8.39
N SER A 38 -3.49 27.21 7.09
CA SER A 38 -4.57 27.22 6.08
C SER A 38 -4.19 26.49 4.79
N TYR A 39 -5.20 26.09 4.01
CA TYR A 39 -5.09 25.50 2.68
C TYR A 39 -5.75 26.40 1.63
N GLY A 40 -5.11 26.61 0.49
CA GLY A 40 -5.59 27.51 -0.58
C GLY A 40 -6.70 26.90 -1.46
N GLU A 41 -7.28 27.74 -2.33
CA GLU A 41 -8.38 27.37 -3.24
C GLU A 41 -8.04 26.22 -4.20
N GLU A 42 -6.77 26.12 -4.63
CA GLU A 42 -6.33 25.02 -5.48
C GLU A 42 -6.48 23.67 -4.76
N TYR A 43 -6.07 23.60 -3.49
CA TYR A 43 -6.17 22.38 -2.68
C TYR A 43 -7.63 21.96 -2.49
N THR A 44 -8.51 22.90 -2.13
CA THR A 44 -9.93 22.61 -1.91
C THR A 44 -10.61 22.14 -3.20
N THR A 45 -10.25 22.73 -4.35
CA THR A 45 -10.73 22.31 -5.67
C THR A 45 -10.26 20.89 -6.01
N GLN A 46 -8.98 20.57 -5.76
CA GLN A 46 -8.45 19.22 -5.98
C GLN A 46 -9.13 18.19 -5.07
N LEU A 47 -9.39 18.56 -3.81
CA LEU A 47 -10.09 17.71 -2.83
C LEU A 47 -11.52 17.40 -3.28
N GLN A 48 -12.27 18.42 -3.69
CA GLN A 48 -13.63 18.26 -4.23
C GLN A 48 -13.63 17.35 -5.46
N THR A 49 -12.66 17.55 -6.37
CA THR A 49 -12.53 16.73 -7.58
C THR A 49 -12.23 15.27 -7.24
N ALA A 50 -11.29 15.01 -6.33
CA ALA A 50 -10.95 13.66 -5.89
C ALA A 50 -12.14 12.98 -5.22
N CYS A 51 -12.87 13.69 -4.36
CA CYS A 51 -14.09 13.19 -3.72
C CYS A 51 -15.15 12.79 -4.76
N ASN A 52 -15.44 13.67 -5.72
CA ASN A 52 -16.40 13.38 -6.79
C ASN A 52 -16.00 12.16 -7.61
N ASN A 53 -14.71 12.03 -7.94
CA ASN A 53 -14.18 10.87 -8.67
C ASN A 53 -14.31 9.57 -7.87
N PHE A 54 -14.10 9.63 -6.55
CA PHE A 54 -14.20 8.46 -5.67
C PHE A 54 -15.65 8.02 -5.47
N LEU A 55 -16.58 8.96 -5.35
CA LEU A 55 -18.01 8.64 -5.22
C LEU A 55 -18.59 8.06 -6.51
N LYS A 56 -18.02 8.40 -7.67
CA LYS A 56 -18.39 7.81 -8.95
C LYS A 56 -17.83 6.38 -9.06
N LYS A 57 -18.69 5.39 -8.87
CA LYS A 57 -18.37 3.97 -9.11
C LYS A 57 -18.66 3.60 -10.57
N ASP A 58 -17.66 3.08 -11.26
CA ASP A 58 -17.83 2.54 -12.61
C ASP A 58 -18.15 1.03 -12.53
N ALA A 59 -18.84 0.52 -13.55
CA ALA A 59 -19.07 -0.91 -13.71
C ALA A 59 -17.90 -1.52 -14.51
N PHE A 60 -17.34 -2.61 -14.01
CA PHE A 60 -16.24 -3.33 -14.64
C PHE A 60 -16.67 -4.70 -15.12
N GLN A 61 -15.83 -5.32 -15.96
CA GLN A 61 -15.97 -6.71 -16.39
C GLN A 61 -14.61 -7.41 -16.34
N VAL A 62 -14.62 -8.73 -16.09
CA VAL A 62 -13.40 -9.56 -16.12
C VAL A 62 -12.70 -9.41 -17.48
N GLY A 63 -11.38 -9.26 -17.45
CA GLY A 63 -10.54 -9.02 -18.63
C GLY A 63 -10.41 -7.56 -19.06
N GLN A 64 -11.15 -6.63 -18.45
CA GLN A 64 -11.03 -5.20 -18.74
C GLN A 64 -9.72 -4.63 -18.21
N LEU A 65 -9.06 -3.78 -19.01
CA LEU A 65 -7.93 -2.96 -18.54
C LEU A 65 -8.42 -1.73 -17.79
N VAL A 66 -7.80 -1.47 -16.65
CA VAL A 66 -8.12 -0.36 -15.75
C VAL A 66 -6.85 0.36 -15.29
N LYS A 67 -7.03 1.59 -14.81
CA LYS A 67 -6.00 2.40 -14.17
C LYS A 67 -6.56 3.16 -12.98
N TRP A 68 -5.67 3.69 -12.15
CA TRP A 68 -6.06 4.61 -11.08
C TRP A 68 -6.76 5.85 -11.65
N LYS A 69 -7.86 6.23 -11.03
CA LYS A 69 -8.40 7.57 -11.18
C LYS A 69 -7.41 8.60 -10.63
N LYS A 70 -7.41 9.77 -11.25
CA LYS A 70 -6.59 10.91 -10.80
C LYS A 70 -6.78 11.16 -9.30
N ASN A 71 -5.67 11.27 -8.58
CA ASN A 71 -5.58 11.52 -7.13
C ASN A 71 -6.13 10.40 -6.20
N LEU A 72 -6.41 9.18 -6.70
CA LEU A 72 -7.04 8.12 -5.90
C LEU A 72 -6.18 6.87 -5.64
N LYS A 73 -4.92 6.86 -6.08
CA LYS A 73 -3.95 5.79 -5.79
C LYS A 73 -3.64 5.75 -4.29
N ASN A 74 -3.86 4.59 -3.66
CA ASN A 74 -3.57 4.36 -2.25
C ASN A 74 -2.84 3.04 -1.99
N ARG A 75 -2.24 2.42 -3.01
CA ARG A 75 -1.44 1.19 -2.87
C ARG A 75 -0.12 1.32 -3.59
N ARG A 76 0.84 0.45 -3.26
CA ARG A 76 2.16 0.39 -3.91
C ARG A 76 2.02 0.10 -5.40
N LEU A 77 1.25 -0.94 -5.73
CA LEU A 77 0.96 -1.40 -7.08
C LEU A 77 -0.56 -1.34 -7.38
N PRO A 78 -0.97 -1.23 -8.65
CA PRO A 78 -0.14 -0.89 -9.81
C PRO A 78 0.52 0.49 -9.65
N TYR A 79 1.64 0.73 -10.33
CA TYR A 79 2.17 2.09 -10.43
C TYR A 79 1.15 3.04 -11.07
N LEU A 80 1.30 4.36 -10.87
CA LEU A 80 0.27 5.34 -11.22
C LEU A 80 -0.26 5.21 -12.66
N ASN A 81 0.65 4.95 -13.61
CA ASN A 81 0.32 4.79 -15.04
C ASN A 81 0.43 3.34 -15.53
N GLN A 82 0.64 2.38 -14.63
CA GLN A 82 0.72 0.97 -15.00
C GLN A 82 -0.71 0.41 -15.12
N PRO A 83 -1.09 -0.16 -16.27
CA PRO A 83 -2.39 -0.81 -16.42
C PRO A 83 -2.48 -2.05 -15.53
N ALA A 84 -3.68 -2.31 -15.02
CA ALA A 84 -4.04 -3.58 -14.39
C ALA A 84 -5.23 -4.20 -15.15
N ILE A 85 -5.39 -5.51 -15.02
CA ILE A 85 -6.51 -6.24 -15.64
C ILE A 85 -7.48 -6.73 -14.57
N VAL A 86 -8.78 -6.59 -14.80
CA VAL A 86 -9.81 -7.11 -13.90
C VAL A 86 -9.79 -8.63 -13.92
N VAL A 87 -9.48 -9.25 -12.79
CA VAL A 87 -9.47 -10.72 -12.61
C VAL A 87 -10.80 -11.19 -12.07
N GLU A 88 -11.35 -10.48 -11.09
CA GLU A 88 -12.61 -10.83 -10.43
C GLU A 88 -13.30 -9.59 -9.86
N ILE A 89 -14.63 -9.62 -9.80
CA ILE A 89 -15.47 -8.63 -9.13
C ILE A 89 -16.24 -9.38 -8.05
N LEU A 90 -16.12 -8.94 -6.80
CA LEU A 90 -16.66 -9.65 -5.65
C LEU A 90 -18.09 -9.19 -5.35
N ASP A 91 -19.03 -10.13 -5.31
CA ASP A 91 -20.42 -9.84 -4.89
C ASP A 91 -20.48 -9.37 -3.42
N LYS A 92 -19.58 -9.88 -2.60
CA LYS A 92 -19.41 -9.48 -1.19
C LYS A 92 -17.98 -8.98 -1.00
N PRO A 93 -17.80 -7.68 -0.74
CA PRO A 93 -16.47 -7.13 -0.55
C PRO A 93 -15.77 -7.72 0.67
N ALA A 94 -14.45 -7.94 0.54
CA ALA A 94 -13.60 -8.19 1.68
C ALA A 94 -13.37 -6.86 2.43
N ILE A 95 -13.51 -6.89 3.74
CA ILE A 95 -13.20 -5.74 4.59
C ILE A 95 -11.77 -5.89 5.07
N SER A 96 -10.97 -4.83 4.95
CA SER A 96 -9.61 -4.81 5.49
C SER A 96 -9.60 -5.12 6.99
N ASN A 97 -8.61 -5.92 7.42
CA ASN A 97 -8.38 -6.27 8.82
C ASN A 97 -7.58 -5.20 9.58
N GLU A 98 -7.31 -4.06 8.95
CA GLU A 98 -6.70 -2.91 9.62
C GLU A 98 -7.57 -2.44 10.79
N GLU A 99 -6.96 -2.27 11.95
CA GLU A 99 -7.64 -1.93 13.20
C GLU A 99 -7.46 -0.46 13.59
N GLU A 100 -6.42 0.20 13.07
CA GLU A 100 -6.14 1.60 13.37
C GLU A 100 -7.06 2.53 12.57
N SER A 101 -7.96 3.26 13.25
CA SER A 101 -8.91 4.16 12.58
C SER A 101 -8.27 5.35 11.85
N GLY A 102 -7.01 5.68 12.18
CA GLY A 102 -6.21 6.67 11.47
C GLY A 102 -5.63 6.15 10.14
N SER A 103 -5.59 4.83 9.94
CA SER A 103 -5.08 4.23 8.72
C SER A 103 -6.07 4.40 7.56
N PRO A 104 -5.60 4.77 6.35
CA PRO A 104 -6.46 4.85 5.16
C PRO A 104 -7.02 3.49 4.73
N TYR A 105 -6.54 2.39 5.33
CA TYR A 105 -6.98 1.03 5.06
C TYR A 105 -8.02 0.52 6.07
N PHE A 106 -8.32 1.30 7.11
CA PHE A 106 -9.30 0.92 8.12
C PHE A 106 -10.67 0.67 7.49
N ARG A 107 -11.17 -0.56 7.64
CA ARG A 107 -12.45 -1.01 7.08
C ARG A 107 -12.63 -0.69 5.59
N GLU A 108 -11.53 -0.66 4.83
CA GLU A 108 -11.62 -0.43 3.38
C GLU A 108 -12.42 -1.56 2.73
N ASN A 109 -13.26 -1.17 1.77
CA ASN A 109 -14.20 -2.03 1.08
C ASN A 109 -13.53 -2.54 -0.21
N LEU A 110 -12.97 -3.76 -0.14
CA LEU A 110 -12.21 -4.35 -1.24
C LEU A 110 -13.13 -5.27 -2.05
N ASP A 111 -13.57 -4.80 -3.22
CA ASP A 111 -14.61 -5.44 -4.03
C ASP A 111 -14.16 -5.84 -5.45
N ILE A 112 -12.89 -5.61 -5.78
CA ILE A 112 -12.31 -6.01 -7.07
C ILE A 112 -10.92 -6.63 -6.89
N ILE A 113 -10.63 -7.69 -7.64
CA ILE A 113 -9.31 -8.28 -7.73
C ILE A 113 -8.70 -7.90 -9.06
N LEU A 114 -7.52 -7.27 -9.02
CA LEU A 114 -6.79 -6.87 -10.21
C LEU A 114 -5.49 -7.65 -10.34
N GLY A 115 -5.19 -8.02 -11.58
CA GLY A 115 -3.94 -8.65 -11.98
C GLY A 115 -2.97 -7.64 -12.58
N ILE A 116 -1.69 -7.82 -12.28
CA ILE A 116 -0.60 -6.97 -12.77
C ILE A 116 0.64 -7.81 -13.03
N LEU A 117 1.40 -7.42 -14.05
CA LEU A 117 2.75 -7.92 -14.26
C LEU A 117 3.72 -7.12 -13.40
N VAL A 118 4.50 -7.81 -12.57
CA VAL A 118 5.62 -7.22 -11.82
C VAL A 118 6.95 -7.61 -12.47
N ASP A 119 8.06 -7.29 -11.81
CA ASP A 119 9.40 -7.69 -12.25
C ASP A 119 9.46 -9.19 -12.59
N ASP A 120 10.26 -9.53 -13.60
CA ASP A 120 10.35 -10.86 -14.21
C ASP A 120 9.06 -11.38 -14.88
N ASN A 121 8.15 -10.47 -15.28
CA ASN A 121 6.87 -10.82 -15.92
C ASN A 121 5.98 -11.76 -15.09
N THR A 122 6.13 -11.71 -13.78
CA THR A 122 5.30 -12.51 -12.89
C THR A 122 3.91 -11.87 -12.77
N PHE A 123 2.85 -12.65 -13.02
CA PHE A 123 1.47 -12.20 -12.87
C PHE A 123 1.01 -12.36 -11.41
N LEU A 124 0.78 -11.24 -10.73
CA LEU A 124 0.30 -11.21 -9.36
C LEU A 124 -1.08 -10.56 -9.27
N THR A 125 -1.87 -10.99 -8.30
CA THR A 125 -3.23 -10.49 -8.06
C THR A 125 -3.36 -9.84 -6.70
N PHE A 126 -4.08 -8.72 -6.62
CA PHE A 126 -4.29 -7.99 -5.38
C PHE A 126 -5.75 -7.51 -5.28
N TYR A 127 -6.20 -7.31 -4.04
CA TYR A 127 -7.53 -6.80 -3.71
C TYR A 127 -7.52 -5.27 -3.65
N TYR A 128 -8.56 -4.66 -4.18
CA TYR A 128 -8.72 -3.20 -4.22
C TYR A 128 -10.17 -2.76 -4.03
N ASP A 129 -10.34 -1.46 -3.78
CA ASP A 129 -11.62 -0.76 -3.88
C ASP A 129 -11.83 -0.26 -5.32
N SER A 130 -12.83 -0.81 -6.01
CA SER A 130 -13.14 -0.49 -7.41
C SER A 130 -13.45 0.98 -7.67
N ARG A 131 -13.91 1.73 -6.65
CA ARG A 131 -14.19 3.17 -6.78
C ARG A 131 -12.97 3.99 -7.15
N ARG A 132 -11.77 3.47 -6.89
CA ARG A 132 -10.49 4.13 -7.16
C ARG A 132 -10.00 3.95 -8.60
N PHE A 133 -10.68 3.14 -9.40
CA PHE A 133 -10.26 2.80 -10.76
C PHE A 133 -11.20 3.37 -11.81
N GLU A 134 -10.67 3.54 -13.02
CA GLU A 134 -11.39 3.86 -14.25
C GLU A 134 -10.85 2.98 -15.40
N ALA A 135 -11.57 2.94 -16.52
CA ALA A 135 -11.07 2.27 -17.72
C ALA A 135 -9.72 2.86 -18.18
N TYR A 136 -8.79 2.00 -18.63
CA TYR A 136 -7.47 2.41 -19.11
C TYR A 136 -7.55 3.26 -20.38
#